data_AF-A0A7J4SQK8-F1
#
_entry.id   AF-A0A7J4SQK8-F1
#
_cell.length_a   1.000
_cell.length_b   1.000
_cell.length_c   1.000
_cell.angle_alpha   90.00
_cell.angle_beta   90.00
_cell.angle_gamma   90.00
#
_symmetry.space_group_name_H-M   'P 1'
#
loop_
_entity.id
_entity.type
_entity.pdbx_description
1 polymer ?
#
loop_
_entity_poly.entity_id
_entity_poly.type
_entity_poly.pdbx_seq_one_letter_code
_entity_poly.pdbx_strand_id
1 'polypeptide(L)'
;MRRAIEIAYRGKGSVHPNPLVGCVLVRDGEIIAEGWHGHLGGLHAEQAAIADAEERGVSTSGCTAYVTLEPCNHHGRTPPCTEALLWAGVEKVVIGALDPNPTVRGGGMKALEEQG
;
A
#
# COMPACT_ATOMS: atom_id res chain seq x y z
N MET A 1 -3.33 -7.37 -9.15
CA MET A 1 -4.58 -6.86 -8.52
C MET A 1 -5.42 -7.93 -7.82
N ARG A 2 -5.87 -9.02 -8.49
CA ARG A 2 -6.69 -10.07 -7.84
C ARG A 2 -6.13 -10.55 -6.49
N ARG A 3 -4.82 -10.83 -6.44
CA ARG A 3 -4.13 -11.25 -5.22
C ARG A 3 -4.17 -10.19 -4.10
N ALA A 4 -4.00 -8.91 -4.43
CA ALA A 4 -4.09 -7.82 -3.47
C ALA A 4 -5.50 -7.74 -2.82
N ILE A 5 -6.55 -7.99 -3.61
CA ILE A 5 -7.93 -8.08 -3.10
C ILE A 5 -8.08 -9.27 -2.13
N GLU A 6 -7.55 -10.45 -2.48
CA GLU A 6 -7.60 -11.63 -1.61
C GLU A 6 -6.92 -11.37 -0.26
N ILE A 7 -5.76 -10.71 -0.26
CA ILE A 7 -5.00 -10.38 0.95
C ILE A 7 -5.74 -9.32 1.77
N ALA A 8 -6.37 -8.32 1.14
CA ALA A 8 -7.16 -7.30 1.82
C ALA A 8 -8.26 -7.91 2.71
N TYR A 9 -8.88 -9.01 2.28
CA TYR A 9 -9.92 -9.71 3.04
C TYR A 9 -9.43 -10.28 4.39
N ARG A 10 -8.11 -10.43 4.60
CA ARG A 10 -7.56 -10.84 5.90
C ARG A 10 -7.81 -9.82 7.01
N GLY A 11 -8.04 -8.54 6.67
CA GLY A 11 -8.43 -7.50 7.64
C GLY A 11 -9.91 -7.50 8.01
N LYS A 12 -10.73 -8.36 7.41
CA LYS A 12 -12.20 -8.34 7.58
C LYS A 12 -12.58 -8.55 9.04
N GLY A 13 -13.38 -7.63 9.57
CA GLY A 13 -13.85 -7.63 10.96
C GLY A 13 -12.95 -6.88 11.94
N SER A 14 -11.72 -6.53 11.55
CA SER A 14 -10.72 -5.92 12.45
C SER A 14 -10.38 -4.46 12.12
N VAL A 15 -10.75 -3.99 10.94
CA VAL A 15 -10.36 -2.66 10.45
C VAL A 15 -11.49 -1.64 10.40
N HIS A 16 -12.74 -2.03 10.62
CA HIS A 16 -13.86 -1.07 10.58
C HIS A 16 -13.66 0.05 11.62
N PRO A 17 -13.84 1.35 11.27
CA PRO A 17 -14.50 1.89 10.06
C PRO A 17 -13.59 2.09 8.83
N ASN A 18 -12.31 1.76 8.90
CA ASN A 18 -11.39 1.87 7.77
C ASN A 18 -11.69 0.83 6.68
N PRO A 19 -11.34 1.11 5.41
CA PRO A 19 -11.52 0.16 4.31
C PRO A 19 -10.59 -1.05 4.43
N LEU A 20 -10.98 -2.15 3.79
CA LEU A 20 -10.08 -3.27 3.53
C LEU A 20 -9.12 -2.86 2.41
N VAL A 21 -7.83 -2.85 2.72
CA VAL A 21 -6.78 -2.54 1.75
C VAL A 21 -5.75 -3.66 1.74
N GLY A 22 -5.34 -4.06 0.54
CA GLY A 22 -4.26 -5.01 0.31
C GLY A 22 -3.25 -4.43 -0.68
N CYS A 23 -1.98 -4.76 -0.47
CA CYS A 23 -0.87 -4.39 -1.31
C CYS A 23 -0.01 -5.63 -1.61
N VAL A 24 0.45 -5.73 -2.86
CA VAL A 24 1.38 -6.78 -3.30
C VAL A 24 2.53 -6.11 -4.03
N LEU A 25 3.77 -6.43 -3.63
CA LEU A 25 4.97 -5.99 -4.30
C LEU A 25 5.42 -7.07 -5.30
N VAL A 26 5.65 -6.67 -6.54
CA VAL A 26 5.99 -7.57 -7.65
C VAL A 26 7.29 -7.12 -8.31
N ARG A 27 8.22 -8.04 -8.52
CA ARG A 27 9.43 -7.82 -9.33
C ARG A 27 9.64 -9.04 -10.23
N ASP A 28 10.01 -8.78 -11.49
CA ASP A 28 10.26 -9.84 -12.50
C ASP A 28 9.10 -10.85 -12.67
N GLY A 29 7.86 -10.37 -12.49
CA GLY A 29 6.65 -11.20 -12.57
C GLY A 29 6.35 -12.03 -11.31
N GLU A 30 7.21 -11.97 -10.29
CA GLU A 30 7.05 -12.70 -9.03
C GLU A 30 6.58 -11.79 -7.89
N ILE A 31 5.74 -12.34 -7.02
CA ILE A 31 5.34 -11.66 -5.79
C ILE A 31 6.49 -11.75 -4.80
N ILE A 32 7.10 -10.61 -4.49
CA ILE A 32 8.22 -10.53 -3.55
C ILE A 32 7.76 -10.24 -2.13
N ALA A 33 6.61 -9.61 -1.93
CA ALA A 33 6.03 -9.34 -0.61
C ALA A 33 4.53 -9.02 -0.67
N GLU A 34 3.85 -9.21 0.46
CA GLU A 34 2.40 -9.05 0.60
C GLU A 34 2.04 -8.31 1.89
N GLY A 35 1.04 -7.42 1.84
CA GLY A 35 0.60 -6.67 3.02
C GLY A 35 -0.89 -6.33 2.98
N TRP A 36 -1.49 -6.21 4.17
CA TRP A 36 -2.86 -5.74 4.35
C TRP A 36 -2.98 -4.88 5.60
N HIS A 37 -4.00 -4.02 5.63
CA HIS A 37 -4.38 -3.36 6.86
C HIS A 37 -5.02 -4.39 7.81
N GLY A 38 -4.32 -4.76 8.88
CA GLY A 38 -4.72 -5.87 9.75
C GLY A 38 -5.66 -5.49 10.89
N HIS A 39 -5.52 -4.28 11.44
CA HIS A 39 -6.31 -3.78 12.56
C HIS A 39 -6.24 -2.26 12.65
N LEU A 40 -7.21 -1.64 13.33
CA LEU A 40 -7.25 -0.19 13.54
C LEU A 40 -5.97 0.36 14.19
N GLY A 41 -5.39 1.38 13.56
CA GLY A 41 -4.17 2.03 14.03
C GLY A 41 -2.88 1.26 13.75
N GLY A 42 -2.97 0.07 13.15
CA GLY A 42 -1.83 -0.66 12.62
C GLY A 42 -1.35 -0.09 11.27
N LEU A 43 -0.33 -0.74 10.71
CA LEU A 43 0.21 -0.37 9.39
C LEU A 43 -0.87 -0.42 8.30
N HIS A 44 -0.77 0.51 7.36
CA HIS A 44 -1.50 0.42 6.10
C HIS A 44 -0.92 -0.69 5.23
N ALA A 45 -1.66 -1.11 4.20
CA ALA A 45 -1.30 -2.28 3.41
C ALA A 45 0.06 -2.14 2.71
N GLU A 46 0.38 -0.93 2.25
CA GLU A 46 1.62 -0.58 1.56
C GLU A 46 2.82 -0.68 2.50
N GLN A 47 2.70 -0.08 3.69
CA GLN A 47 3.71 -0.16 4.74
C GLN A 47 3.87 -1.60 5.26
N ALA A 48 2.76 -2.34 5.38
CA ALA A 48 2.80 -3.74 5.76
C ALA A 48 3.51 -4.61 4.72
N ALA A 49 3.33 -4.34 3.42
CA ALA A 49 4.02 -5.07 2.35
C ALA A 49 5.52 -4.74 2.30
N ILE A 50 5.90 -3.49 2.57
CA ILE A 50 7.31 -3.09 2.72
C ILE A 50 7.93 -3.78 3.94
N ALA A 51 7.23 -3.83 5.07
CA ALA A 51 7.69 -4.52 6.27
C ALA A 51 7.84 -6.03 6.06
N ASP A 52 6.91 -6.69 5.34
CA ASP A 52 7.04 -8.11 4.95
C ASP A 52 8.30 -8.34 4.08
N ALA A 53 8.57 -7.44 3.13
CA ALA A 53 9.78 -7.53 2.31
C ALA A 53 11.06 -7.41 3.15
N GLU A 54 11.08 -6.45 4.08
CA GLU A 54 12.20 -6.23 5.00
C GLU A 54 12.44 -7.44 5.90
N GLU A 55 11.39 -7.99 6.52
CA GLU A 55 11.45 -9.19 7.37
C GLU A 55 12.01 -10.40 6.61
N ARG A 56 11.68 -10.49 5.31
CA ARG A 56 12.16 -11.56 4.42
C ARG A 56 13.55 -11.29 3.82
N GLY A 57 14.15 -10.14 4.10
CA GLY A 57 15.45 -9.74 3.55
C GLY A 57 15.41 -9.48 2.04
N VAL A 58 14.25 -9.10 1.49
CA VAL A 58 14.06 -8.86 0.06
C VAL A 58 13.98 -7.37 -0.21
N SER A 59 14.86 -6.87 -1.08
CA SER A 59 14.80 -5.47 -1.51
C SER A 59 13.51 -5.18 -2.27
N THR A 60 12.85 -4.07 -1.91
CA THR A 60 11.68 -3.49 -2.61
C THR A 60 12.05 -2.60 -3.79
N SER A 61 13.33 -2.28 -3.96
CA SER A 61 13.78 -1.37 -5.02
C SER A 61 13.50 -1.95 -6.42
N GLY A 62 12.96 -1.11 -7.30
CA GLY A 62 12.59 -1.46 -8.68
C GLY A 62 11.33 -2.33 -8.80
N CYS A 63 10.60 -2.55 -7.71
CA CYS A 63 9.37 -3.34 -7.76
C CYS A 63 8.17 -2.49 -8.22
N THR A 64 7.10 -3.18 -8.62
CA THR A 64 5.77 -2.60 -8.84
C THR A 64 4.87 -2.94 -7.64
N ALA A 65 4.28 -1.93 -7.01
CA ALA A 65 3.24 -2.11 -6.02
C ALA A 65 1.86 -2.20 -6.69
N TYR A 66 1.07 -3.20 -6.34
CA TYR A 66 -0.35 -3.30 -6.68
C TYR A 66 -1.18 -3.10 -5.41
N VAL A 67 -1.88 -1.98 -5.32
CA VAL A 67 -2.64 -1.58 -4.12
C VAL A 67 -4.13 -1.44 -4.46
N THR A 68 -5.00 -1.97 -3.61
CA THR A 68 -6.45 -1.99 -3.90
C THR A 68 -7.13 -0.63 -3.81
N LEU A 69 -6.56 0.31 -3.05
CA LEU A 69 -7.06 1.66 -2.85
C LEU A 69 -5.91 2.66 -3.02
N GLU A 70 -6.20 3.89 -3.43
CA GLU A 70 -5.20 4.96 -3.55
C GLU A 70 -4.39 5.14 -2.26
N PRO A 71 -3.05 5.19 -2.34
CA PRO A 71 -2.21 5.41 -1.17
C PRO A 71 -2.48 6.75 -0.50
N CYS A 72 -2.53 6.75 0.83
CA CYS A 72 -2.75 7.98 1.58
C CYS A 72 -1.57 8.96 1.40
N ASN A 73 -1.90 10.24 1.24
CA ASN A 73 -0.95 11.33 1.03
C ASN A 73 -1.00 12.39 2.14
N HIS A 74 -1.28 11.97 3.37
CA HIS A 74 -1.37 12.86 4.51
C HIS A 74 -0.63 12.26 5.70
N HIS A 75 -0.09 13.14 6.54
CA HIS A 75 0.59 12.75 7.76
C HIS A 75 -0.45 12.40 8.82
N GLY A 76 -0.50 11.11 9.18
CA GLY A 76 -1.30 10.59 10.27
C GLY A 76 -0.42 10.23 11.46
N ARG A 77 -0.64 9.04 12.03
CA ARG A 77 0.27 8.46 13.04
C ARG A 77 1.55 7.89 12.42
N THR A 78 1.46 7.43 11.19
CA THR A 78 2.60 7.01 10.35
C THR A 78 2.81 8.03 9.22
N PRO A 79 4.01 8.08 8.62
CA PRO A 79 4.24 8.82 7.39
C PRO A 79 3.25 8.40 6.29
N PRO A 80 2.97 9.27 5.31
CA PRO A 80 2.13 8.94 4.16
C PRO A 80 2.60 7.66 3.45
N CYS A 81 1.65 6.88 2.92
CA CYS A 81 2.00 5.69 2.15
C CYS A 81 2.69 6.05 0.83
N THR A 82 2.40 7.23 0.27
CA THR A 82 3.12 7.78 -0.88
C THR A 82 4.61 7.93 -0.61
N GLU A 83 4.99 8.57 0.49
CA GLU A 83 6.39 8.72 0.91
C GLU A 83 7.05 7.37 1.20
N ALA A 84 6.34 6.46 1.89
CA ALA A 84 6.86 5.13 2.18
C ALA A 84 7.19 4.33 0.91
N LEU A 85 6.33 4.40 -0.11
CA LEU A 85 6.56 3.74 -1.40
C LEU A 85 7.77 4.34 -2.15
N LEU A 86 7.89 5.67 -2.14
CA LEU A 86 9.03 6.37 -2.75
C LEU A 86 10.34 6.01 -2.05
N TRP A 87 10.38 6.03 -0.72
CA TRP A 87 11.57 5.67 0.06
C TRP A 87 11.94 4.19 -0.07
N ALA A 88 10.94 3.31 -0.23
CA ALA A 88 11.17 1.90 -0.52
C ALA A 88 11.71 1.64 -1.94
N GLY A 89 11.84 2.68 -2.77
CA GLY A 89 12.32 2.57 -4.14
C GLY A 89 11.36 1.82 -5.06
N VAL A 90 10.06 1.85 -4.76
CA VAL A 90 9.03 1.32 -5.66
C VAL A 90 8.98 2.19 -6.90
N GLU A 91 9.09 1.58 -8.08
CA GLU A 91 9.20 2.28 -9.36
C GLU A 91 7.82 2.54 -9.99
N LYS A 92 6.84 1.69 -9.67
CA LYS A 92 5.50 1.77 -10.25
C LYS A 92 4.44 1.41 -9.24
N VAL A 93 3.36 2.18 -9.21
CA VAL A 93 2.18 1.91 -8.38
C VAL A 93 0.97 1.72 -9.27
N VAL A 94 0.31 0.57 -9.12
CA VAL A 94 -0.93 0.23 -9.81
C VAL A 94 -2.07 0.26 -8.80
N ILE A 95 -2.94 1.25 -8.94
CA ILE A 95 -4.05 1.54 -8.02
C ILE A 95 -5.33 0.86 -8.52
N GLY A 96 -6.03 0.15 -7.63
CA GLY A 96 -7.30 -0.51 -7.95
C GLY A 96 -8.48 0.45 -8.01
N ALA A 97 -8.64 1.30 -7.00
CA ALA A 97 -9.66 2.33 -6.93
C ALA A 97 -9.09 3.60 -6.29
N LEU A 98 -9.58 4.76 -6.72
CA LEU A 98 -9.29 6.03 -6.04
C LEU A 98 -9.99 6.08 -4.69
N ASP A 99 -9.42 6.79 -3.72
CA ASP A 99 -10.05 6.94 -2.40
C ASP A 99 -11.28 7.86 -2.51
N PRO A 100 -12.51 7.35 -2.29
CA PRO A 100 -13.72 8.16 -2.41
C PRO A 100 -13.94 9.06 -1.19
N ASN A 101 -13.15 8.91 -0.12
CA ASN A 101 -13.40 9.61 1.14
C ASN A 101 -13.05 11.10 1.00
N PRO A 102 -14.03 12.02 1.04
CA PRO A 102 -13.77 13.45 0.88
C PRO A 102 -13.01 14.05 2.08
N THR A 103 -12.92 13.32 3.20
CA THR A 103 -12.20 13.76 4.41
C THR A 103 -10.74 13.33 4.41
N VAL A 104 -10.36 12.36 3.57
CA VAL A 104 -8.97 12.04 3.32
C VAL A 104 -8.45 13.08 2.34
N ARG A 105 -7.30 13.71 2.64
CA ARG A 105 -6.56 14.47 1.63
C ARG A 105 -6.07 13.44 0.61
N GLY A 106 -6.87 13.21 -0.44
CA GLY A 106 -6.52 12.37 -1.58
C GLY A 106 -5.38 12.99 -2.38
N GLY A 107 -5.26 12.60 -3.65
CA GLY A 107 -4.17 13.08 -4.50
C GLY A 107 -2.85 12.35 -4.23
N GLY A 108 -2.93 11.14 -3.67
CA GLY A 108 -1.79 10.24 -3.58
C GLY A 108 -1.33 9.77 -4.95
N MET A 109 -2.27 9.51 -5.87
CA MET A 109 -1.93 9.27 -7.29
C MET A 109 -1.11 10.44 -7.85
N LYS A 110 -1.61 11.66 -7.69
CA LYS A 110 -0.95 12.86 -8.20
C LYS A 110 0.42 13.09 -7.55
N ALA A 111 0.53 12.89 -6.25
CA ALA A 111 1.80 13.03 -5.55
C ALA A 111 2.85 12.01 -6.01
N LEU A 112 2.44 10.77 -6.29
CA LEU A 112 3.32 9.75 -6.85
C LEU A 112 3.76 10.11 -8.28
N GLU A 113 2.86 10.66 -9.11
CA GLU A 113 3.21 11.14 -10.46
C GLU A 113 4.16 12.34 -10.46
N GLU A 114 4.08 13.22 -9.45
CA GLU A 114 4.91 14.43 -9.34
C GLU A 114 6.30 14.18 -8.74
N GLN A 115 6.47 13.09 -7.97
CA GLN A 115 7.69 12.81 -7.19
C GLN A 115 8.48 11.59 -7.68
N GLY A 116 7.94 10.84 -8.64
CA GLY A 116 8.59 9.70 -9.32
C GLY A 116 8.77 9.94 -10.81
#